data_AF-A0A6P5RQA9-F1
#
_entry.id   AF-A0A6P5RQA9-F1
#
_cell.length_a   1.000
_cell.length_b   1.000
_cell.length_c   1.000
_cell.angle_alpha   90.00
_cell.angle_beta   90.00
_cell.angle_gamma   90.00
#
_symmetry.space_group_name_H-M   'P 1'
#
loop_
_entity.id
_entity.type
_entity.pdbx_description
1 polymer ?
#
loop_
_entity_poly.entity_id
_entity_poly.type
_entity_poly.pdbx_seq_one_letter_code
_entity_poly.pdbx_strand_id
1 'polypeptide(L)'
;MGVSRGPRLSGMQKQVLSLYRGFLRAARAKSAEDRQQIESLVSSEFRRNAKEVDRKNFLYIEYLLRRAKKQLDQLRSPDIVGLSALNVSFSQTKHPTN
;
A
#
# COMPACT_ATOMS: atom_id res chain seq x y z
N MET A 1 -7.51 -24.65 -25.80
CA MET A 1 -6.81 -23.37 -25.54
C MET A 1 -6.45 -23.28 -24.06
N GLY A 2 -5.22 -23.64 -23.68
CA GLY A 2 -4.79 -23.61 -22.28
C GLY A 2 -4.52 -22.18 -21.82
N VAL A 3 -5.27 -21.68 -20.85
CA VAL A 3 -5.00 -20.38 -20.22
C VAL A 3 -3.64 -20.48 -19.54
N SER A 4 -2.61 -19.82 -20.09
CA SER A 4 -1.29 -19.72 -19.46
C SER A 4 -1.46 -19.09 -18.09
N ARG A 5 -1.45 -19.93 -17.04
CA ARG A 5 -1.42 -19.46 -15.66
C ARG A 5 -0.02 -18.91 -15.44
N GLY A 6 0.09 -17.59 -15.37
CA GLY A 6 1.31 -16.93 -14.95
C GLY A 6 1.83 -17.50 -13.62
N PRO A 7 3.09 -17.20 -13.25
CA PRO A 7 3.74 -17.77 -12.08
C PRO A 7 2.86 -17.64 -10.84
N ARG A 8 2.75 -18.73 -10.06
CA ARG A 8 2.00 -18.72 -8.81
C ARG A 8 2.62 -17.70 -7.85
N LEU A 9 1.83 -16.70 -7.45
CA LEU A 9 2.24 -15.70 -6.49
C LEU A 9 2.42 -16.30 -5.09
N SER A 10 3.48 -15.88 -4.39
CA SER A 10 3.73 -16.23 -3.00
C SER A 10 2.64 -15.65 -2.08
N GLY A 11 2.54 -16.18 -0.86
CA GLY A 11 1.62 -15.64 0.15
C GLY A 11 1.86 -14.16 0.41
N MET A 12 3.13 -13.75 0.54
CA MET A 12 3.53 -12.36 0.73
C MET A 12 3.10 -11.47 -0.44
N GLN A 13 3.34 -11.91 -1.68
CA GLN A 13 2.93 -11.17 -2.88
C GLN A 13 1.41 -10.96 -2.93
N LYS A 14 0.63 -11.99 -2.56
CA LYS A 14 -0.83 -11.88 -2.46
C LYS A 14 -1.25 -10.88 -1.37
N GLN A 15 -0.56 -10.86 -0.23
CA GLN A 15 -0.84 -9.90 0.84
C GLN A 15 -0.56 -8.46 0.38
N VAL A 16 0.57 -8.21 -0.28
CA VAL A 16 0.91 -6.89 -0.87
C VAL A 16 -0.17 -6.43 -1.86
N LEU A 17 -0.57 -7.29 -2.79
CA LEU A 17 -1.61 -6.95 -3.78
C LEU A 17 -2.98 -6.73 -3.14
N SER A 18 -3.33 -7.54 -2.13
CA SER A 18 -4.57 -7.38 -1.38
C SER A 18 -4.59 -6.03 -0.66
N LEU A 19 -3.47 -5.64 -0.06
CA LEU A 19 -3.32 -4.37 0.64
C LEU A 19 -3.45 -3.18 -0.31
N TYR A 20 -2.75 -3.22 -1.45
CA TYR A 20 -2.88 -2.20 -2.50
C TYR A 20 -4.33 -2.03 -2.96
N ARG A 21 -5.02 -3.14 -3.28
CA ARG A 21 -6.44 -3.13 -3.66
C ARG A 21 -7.33 -2.63 -2.52
N GLY A 22 -6.95 -2.89 -1.27
CA GLY A 22 -7.61 -2.38 -0.08
C GLY A 22 -7.66 -0.85 -0.06
N PHE A 23 -6.52 -0.20 -0.28
CA PHE A 23 -6.42 1.26 -0.38
C PHE A 23 -7.27 1.83 -1.51
N LEU A 24 -7.19 1.26 -2.72
CA LEU A 24 -7.99 1.72 -3.85
C LEU A 24 -9.49 1.58 -3.60
N ARG A 25 -9.93 0.54 -2.88
CA ARG A 25 -11.34 0.39 -2.50
C ARG A 25 -11.75 1.40 -1.44
N ALA A 26 -10.91 1.65 -0.44
CA ALA A 26 -11.19 2.64 0.60
C ALA A 26 -11.27 4.07 0.00
N ALA A 27 -10.42 4.39 -0.97
CA ALA A 27 -10.44 5.66 -1.68
C ALA A 27 -11.79 5.92 -2.40
N ARG A 28 -12.48 4.88 -2.88
CA ARG A 28 -13.80 5.02 -3.54
C ARG A 28 -14.92 5.51 -2.63
N ALA A 29 -14.74 5.40 -1.30
CA ALA A 29 -15.69 5.92 -0.33
C ALA A 29 -15.45 7.39 0.03
N LYS A 30 -14.42 8.03 -0.55
CA LYS A 30 -14.08 9.44 -0.33
C LYS A 30 -14.56 10.30 -1.50
N SER A 31 -14.40 11.63 -1.38
CA SER A 31 -14.73 12.58 -2.46
C SER A 31 -13.94 12.26 -3.74
N ALA A 32 -14.40 12.74 -4.91
CA ALA A 32 -13.72 12.47 -6.17
C ALA A 32 -12.28 13.02 -6.19
N GLU A 33 -12.06 14.19 -5.60
CA GLU A 33 -10.75 14.82 -5.48
C GLU A 33 -9.84 14.03 -4.53
N ASP A 34 -10.30 13.75 -3.30
CA ASP A 34 -9.55 12.95 -2.33
C ASP A 34 -9.19 11.60 -2.91
N ARG A 35 -10.15 10.95 -3.59
CA ARG A 35 -9.95 9.65 -4.23
C ARG A 35 -8.78 9.69 -5.20
N GLN A 36 -8.76 10.66 -6.13
CA GLN A 36 -7.69 10.76 -7.13
C GLN A 36 -6.32 10.97 -6.47
N GLN A 37 -6.26 11.82 -5.45
CA GLN A 37 -5.01 12.07 -4.73
C GLN A 37 -4.55 10.85 -3.94
N ILE A 38 -5.45 10.15 -3.25
CA ILE A 38 -5.16 8.91 -2.53
C ILE A 38 -4.67 7.83 -3.51
N GLU A 39 -5.37 7.61 -4.62
CA GLU A 39 -4.99 6.62 -5.63
C GLU A 39 -3.59 6.93 -6.21
N SER A 40 -3.29 8.20 -6.48
CA SER A 40 -1.99 8.66 -6.97
C SER A 40 -0.87 8.38 -5.96
N LEU A 41 -1.06 8.81 -4.71
CA LEU A 41 -0.10 8.65 -3.63
C LEU A 41 0.17 7.17 -3.31
N VAL A 42 -0.87 6.36 -3.19
CA VAL A 42 -0.74 4.92 -2.95
C VAL A 42 -0.02 4.25 -4.12
N SER A 43 -0.35 4.63 -5.36
CA SER A 43 0.31 4.08 -6.55
C SER A 43 1.79 4.44 -6.61
N SER A 44 2.16 5.69 -6.30
CA SER A 44 3.57 6.11 -6.30
C SER A 44 4.36 5.38 -5.23
N GLU A 45 3.82 5.27 -4.01
CA GLU A 45 4.50 4.60 -2.89
C GLU A 45 4.69 3.10 -3.12
N PHE A 46 3.66 2.39 -3.61
CA PHE A 46 3.81 0.96 -3.93
C PHE A 46 4.82 0.73 -5.06
N ARG A 47 4.85 1.61 -6.08
CA ARG A 47 5.84 1.52 -7.17
C ARG A 47 7.25 1.82 -6.68
N ARG A 48 7.41 2.81 -5.79
CA ARG A 48 8.69 3.16 -5.18
C ARG A 48 9.23 1.99 -4.34
N ASN A 49 8.43 1.47 -3.43
CA ASN A 49 8.81 0.32 -2.60
C ASN A 49 9.12 -0.93 -3.46
N ALA A 50 8.39 -1.17 -4.55
CA ALA A 50 8.69 -2.27 -5.45
C ALA A 50 10.05 -2.15 -6.18
N LYS A 51 10.62 -0.94 -6.27
CA LYS A 51 11.95 -0.67 -6.84
C LYS A 51 13.04 -0.66 -5.77
N GLU A 52 12.78 -0.05 -4.61
CA GLU A 52 13.77 0.21 -3.57
C GLU A 52 13.93 -0.95 -2.58
N VAL A 53 12.88 -1.74 -2.35
CA VAL A 53 12.90 -2.84 -1.36
C VAL A 53 13.37 -4.13 -2.02
N ASP A 54 14.43 -4.73 -1.48
CA ASP A 54 14.86 -6.06 -1.87
C ASP A 54 13.72 -7.07 -1.64
N ARG A 55 13.39 -7.83 -2.68
CA ARG A 55 12.37 -8.88 -2.69
C ARG A 55 12.66 -10.00 -1.69
N LYS A 56 13.93 -10.16 -1.27
CA LYS A 56 14.37 -11.13 -0.25
C LYS A 56 14.31 -10.59 1.17
N ASN A 57 14.11 -9.28 1.37
CA ASN A 57 13.99 -8.69 2.69
C ASN A 57 12.58 -8.87 3.26
N PHE A 58 12.23 -10.13 3.58
CA PHE A 58 10.91 -10.51 4.05
C PHE A 58 10.50 -9.77 5.33
N LEU A 59 11.44 -9.57 6.26
CA LEU A 59 11.17 -8.88 7.52
C LEU A 59 10.75 -7.43 7.30
N TYR A 60 11.43 -6.72 6.39
CA TYR A 60 11.07 -5.34 6.07
C TYR A 60 9.75 -5.25 5.29
N ILE A 61 9.51 -6.16 4.34
CA ILE A 61 8.23 -6.23 3.63
C ILE A 61 7.08 -6.46 4.62
N GLU A 62 7.24 -7.36 5.59
CA GLU A 62 6.24 -7.57 6.64
C GLU A 62 6.02 -6.34 7.51
N TYR A 63 7.09 -5.65 7.89
CA TYR A 63 6.98 -4.40 8.64
C TYR A 63 6.15 -3.36 7.86
N LEU A 64 6.44 -3.18 6.56
CA LEU A 64 5.68 -2.29 5.69
C LEU A 64 4.21 -2.73 5.58
N LEU A 65 3.93 -4.02 5.41
CA LEU A 65 2.57 -4.56 5.38
C LEU A 65 1.80 -4.28 6.68
N ARG A 66 2.41 -4.53 7.84
CA ARG A 66 1.80 -4.27 9.15
C ARG A 66 1.48 -2.79 9.34
N ARG A 67 2.42 -1.91 8.98
CA ARG A 67 2.23 -0.45 9.05
C ARG A 67 1.13 0.03 8.09
N ALA A 68 1.21 -0.37 6.82
CA ALA A 68 0.25 0.07 5.82
C ALA A 68 -1.16 -0.51 6.04
N LYS A 69 -1.29 -1.65 6.73
CA LYS A 69 -2.60 -2.14 7.19
C LYS A 69 -3.24 -1.20 8.21
N LYS A 70 -2.48 -0.69 9.18
CA LYS A 70 -3.00 0.33 10.13
C LYS A 70 -3.45 1.60 9.41
N GLN A 71 -2.70 2.05 8.42
CA GLN A 71 -3.07 3.22 7.59
C GLN A 71 -4.35 2.96 6.79
N LEU A 72 -4.52 1.74 6.24
CA LEU A 72 -5.74 1.38 5.53
C LEU A 72 -6.95 1.37 6.48
N ASP A 73 -6.80 0.86 7.70
CA ASP A 73 -7.87 0.85 8.69
C ASP A 73 -8.25 2.28 9.13
N GLN A 74 -7.26 3.17 9.27
CA GLN A 74 -7.49 4.60 9.47
C GLN A 74 -8.25 5.24 8.30
N LEU A 75 -7.83 4.97 7.06
CA LEU A 75 -8.48 5.52 5.86
C LEU A 75 -9.96 5.12 5.74
N ARG A 76 -10.30 3.93 6.25
CA ARG A 76 -11.68 3.42 6.29
C ARG A 76 -12.54 4.09 7.36
N SER A 77 -11.93 4.73 8.36
CA SER A 77 -12.69 5.46 9.38
C SER A 77 -13.46 6.61 8.73
N PRO A 78 -14.76 6.78 9.05
CA PRO A 78 -15.57 7.88 8.54
C PRO A 78 -15.08 9.24 9.05
N ASP A 79 -14.50 9.28 10.26
CA ASP A 79 -14.04 10.50 10.93
C ASP A 79 -12.74 11.06 10.33
N ILE A 80 -12.04 10.26 9.52
CA ILE A 80 -10.82 10.69 8.85
C ILE A 80 -11.21 11.31 7.51
N VAL A 81 -11.25 12.64 7.52
CA VAL A 81 -11.46 13.50 6.36
C VAL A 81 -10.10 13.69 5.65
N GLY A 82 -9.93 13.04 4.50
CA GLY A 82 -8.85 13.36 3.56
C GLY A 82 -7.42 12.87 3.90
N LEU A 83 -6.48 13.34 3.07
CA LEU A 83 -5.07 12.95 2.99
C LEU A 83 -4.23 13.18 4.26
N SER A 84 -4.71 13.98 5.21
CA SER A 84 -3.95 14.39 6.40
C SER A 84 -3.45 13.21 7.23
N ALA A 85 -4.25 12.14 7.34
CA ALA A 85 -3.86 10.91 8.04
C ALA A 85 -2.80 10.09 7.27
N LEU A 86 -2.81 10.18 5.94
CA LEU A 86 -1.88 9.46 5.08
C LEU A 86 -0.50 10.15 5.08
N ASN A 87 -0.43 11.47 4.91
CA ASN A 87 0.84 12.22 4.82
C ASN A 87 1.74 12.08 6.05
N VAL A 88 1.17 12.12 7.26
CA VAL A 88 1.95 11.92 8.51
C VAL A 88 2.57 10.53 8.54
N SER A 89 1.87 9.55 7.98
CA SER A 89 2.22 8.14 8.12
C SER A 89 3.08 7.59 6.99
N PHE A 90 3.17 8.23 5.81
CA PHE A 90 4.06 7.78 4.71
C PHE A 90 5.48 8.36 4.80
N SER A 91 5.66 9.51 5.47
CA SER A 91 6.92 10.27 5.49
C SER A 91 8.08 9.65 6.30
N GLN A 92 7.92 8.43 6.84
CA GLN A 92 8.91 7.80 7.72
C GLN A 92 9.52 6.56 7.07
N THR A 93 10.37 6.73 6.06
CA THR A 93 11.28 5.66 5.61
C THR A 93 12.69 6.23 5.50
N LYS A 94 13.24 6.67 6.63
CA LYS A 94 14.70 6.80 6.74
C LYS A 94 15.25 5.37 6.90
N HIS A 95 15.94 4.92 5.88
CA HIS A 95 16.70 3.68 5.86
C HIS A 95 17.76 3.75 6.98
N PRO A 96 17.83 2.82 7.95
CA PRO A 96 19.05 2.64 8.71
C PRO A 96 20.00 1.87 7.80
N THR A 97 20.93 2.58 7.18
CA THR A 97 22.11 1.98 6.55
C THR A 97 23.07 1.62 7.68
N ASN A 98 23.37 0.34 7.82
CA ASN A 98 24.53 -0.15 8.57
C ASN A 98 25.76 -0.04 7.67
#